data_AF-A0A962PAG8-F1
#
_entry.id   AF-A0A962PAG8-F1
#
_cell.length_a   1.000
_cell.length_b   1.000
_cell.length_c   1.000
_cell.angle_alpha   90.00
_cell.angle_beta   90.00
_cell.angle_gamma   90.00
#
_symmetry.space_group_name_H-M   'P 1'
#
loop_
_entity.id
_entity.type
_entity.pdbx_description
1 polymer ?
#
loop_
_entity_poly.entity_id
_entity_poly.type
_entity_poly.pdbx_seq_one_letter_code
_entity_poly.pdbx_strand_id
1 'polypeptide(L)'
;MNRSTTRFLSTLAVASSLLAAPVAFAQDRTLRDGVYTEAQAKAGETVYESTCKNCHDMKFYENTLRAWNSQPLLYLWETVMGTMPADNPGSMMFEEYTDVLAYILSQNGFPAGDAPLDHNQGMESISIVAP
;
A
#
# COMPACT_ATOMS: atom_id res chain seq x y z
N MET A 1 -59.79 39.31 47.71
CA MET A 1 -59.90 39.83 46.33
C MET A 1 -58.54 39.84 45.67
N ASN A 2 -58.34 38.90 44.74
CA ASN A 2 -57.70 38.99 43.43
C ASN A 2 -56.46 39.92 43.20
N ARG A 3 -55.35 39.30 42.79
CA ARG A 3 -54.50 39.55 41.58
C ARG A 3 -53.05 39.21 41.89
N SER A 4 -52.22 38.64 41.02
CA SER A 4 -52.36 37.90 39.77
C SER A 4 -50.98 37.26 39.55
N THR A 5 -50.94 36.01 39.15
CA THR A 5 -49.77 35.14 39.07
C THR A 5 -48.77 35.56 37.98
N THR A 6 -47.50 35.66 38.37
CA THR A 6 -46.33 35.86 37.50
C THR A 6 -46.15 34.63 36.59
N ARG A 7 -46.24 34.81 35.27
CA ARG A 7 -45.87 33.77 34.29
C ARG A 7 -44.48 34.07 33.74
N PHE A 8 -43.46 33.40 34.26
CA PHE A 8 -42.16 33.32 33.60
C PHE A 8 -42.25 32.31 32.46
N LEU A 9 -42.21 32.79 31.22
CA LEU A 9 -42.03 31.96 30.04
C LEU A 9 -40.54 31.63 29.92
N SER A 10 -40.16 30.45 30.37
CA SER A 10 -38.82 29.88 30.15
C SER A 10 -38.73 29.37 28.71
N THR A 11 -38.17 30.16 27.81
CA THR A 11 -37.71 29.68 26.49
C THR A 11 -36.48 28.79 26.69
N LEU A 12 -36.66 27.47 26.56
CA LEU A 12 -35.54 26.53 26.41
C LEU A 12 -34.89 26.77 25.04
N ALA A 13 -33.74 27.45 25.02
CA ALA A 13 -32.88 27.50 23.86
C ALA A 13 -32.13 26.16 23.76
N VAL A 14 -32.56 25.29 22.84
CA VAL A 14 -31.84 24.06 22.50
C VAL A 14 -30.66 24.46 21.61
N ALA A 15 -29.47 24.56 22.21
CA ALA A 15 -28.22 24.73 21.47
C ALA A 15 -27.79 23.37 20.89
N SER A 16 -28.13 23.11 19.62
CA SER A 16 -27.61 21.97 18.87
C SER A 16 -26.15 22.21 18.51
N SER A 17 -25.24 21.72 19.34
CA SER A 17 -23.82 21.62 19.01
C SER A 17 -23.63 20.60 17.88
N LEU A 18 -23.37 21.05 16.66
CA LEU A 18 -22.89 20.18 15.59
C LEU A 18 -21.52 19.63 15.99
N LEU A 19 -21.45 18.34 16.32
CA LEU A 19 -20.18 17.62 16.38
C LEU A 19 -19.66 17.46 14.95
N ALA A 20 -18.70 18.30 14.55
CA ALA A 20 -17.90 18.05 13.37
C ALA A 20 -16.97 16.85 13.67
N ALA A 21 -17.31 15.67 13.17
CA ALA A 21 -16.41 14.53 13.21
C ALA A 21 -15.19 14.83 12.32
N PRO A 22 -13.95 14.55 12.77
CA PRO A 22 -12.79 14.66 11.91
C PRO A 22 -12.92 13.64 10.77
N VAL A 23 -12.94 14.12 9.54
CA VAL A 23 -12.81 13.26 8.35
C VAL A 23 -11.36 12.80 8.33
N ALA A 24 -11.12 11.53 8.66
CA ALA A 24 -9.81 10.92 8.47
C ALA A 24 -9.60 10.75 6.95
N PHE A 25 -8.75 11.59 6.36
CA PHE A 25 -8.22 11.31 5.04
C PHE A 25 -7.30 10.09 5.16
N ALA A 26 -7.59 9.03 4.41
CA ALA A 26 -6.63 7.94 4.26
C ALA A 26 -5.34 8.57 3.72
N GLN A 27 -4.24 8.47 4.45
CA GLN A 27 -2.94 8.81 3.88
C GLN A 27 -2.65 7.80 2.77
N ASP A 28 -2.37 8.30 1.56
CA ASP A 28 -1.95 7.46 0.44
C ASP A 28 -0.63 6.77 0.82
N ARG A 29 -0.68 5.47 1.08
CA ARG A 29 0.50 4.66 1.41
C ARG A 29 1.35 4.53 0.15
N THR A 30 2.66 4.64 0.28
CA THR A 30 3.62 4.50 -0.81
C THR A 30 4.70 3.49 -0.47
N LEU A 31 5.53 3.15 -1.45
CA LEU A 31 6.72 2.31 -1.24
C LEU A 31 7.68 2.86 -0.16
N ARG A 32 7.66 4.16 0.11
CA ARG A 32 8.52 4.79 1.13
C ARG A 32 8.09 4.48 2.56
N ASP A 33 6.88 3.95 2.76
CA ASP A 33 6.33 3.65 4.09
C ASP A 33 6.73 2.27 4.62
N GLY A 34 7.68 1.57 3.98
CA GLY A 34 8.12 0.25 4.42
C GLY A 34 7.03 -0.79 4.21
N VAL A 35 6.87 -1.24 2.96
CA VAL A 35 5.71 -2.07 2.56
C VAL A 35 5.97 -3.57 2.55
N TYR A 36 7.18 -3.99 2.88
CA TYR A 36 7.61 -5.38 2.90
C TYR A 36 8.55 -5.61 4.09
N THR A 37 8.72 -6.87 4.51
CA THR A 37 9.66 -7.21 5.60
C THR A 37 11.05 -7.56 5.09
N GLU A 38 12.08 -7.39 5.93
CA GLU A 38 13.44 -7.86 5.61
C GLU A 38 13.46 -9.36 5.26
N ALA A 39 12.63 -10.17 5.90
CA ALA A 39 12.50 -11.60 5.61
C ALA A 39 12.03 -11.86 4.18
N GLN A 40 11.04 -11.11 3.68
CA GLN A 40 10.57 -11.22 2.29
C GLN A 40 11.64 -10.78 1.30
N ALA A 41 12.34 -9.67 1.58
CA ALA A 41 13.44 -9.25 0.71
C ALA A 41 14.56 -10.31 0.67
N LYS A 42 14.85 -10.97 1.79
CA LYS A 42 15.84 -12.04 1.84
C LYS A 42 15.39 -13.30 1.08
N ALA A 43 14.14 -13.70 1.20
CA ALA A 43 13.57 -14.80 0.43
C ALA A 43 13.58 -14.48 -1.08
N GLY A 44 13.19 -13.25 -1.43
CA GLY A 44 13.13 -12.76 -2.80
C GLY A 44 14.46 -12.69 -3.52
N GLU A 45 15.56 -12.50 -2.79
CA GLU A 45 16.92 -12.59 -3.37
C GLU A 45 17.12 -13.96 -4.04
N THR A 46 16.68 -15.05 -3.39
CA THR A 46 16.82 -16.40 -3.94
C THR A 46 16.00 -16.59 -5.21
N VAL A 47 14.79 -16.04 -5.23
CA VAL A 47 13.89 -16.07 -6.40
C VAL A 47 14.50 -15.27 -7.55
N TYR A 48 14.97 -14.05 -7.30
CA TYR A 48 15.62 -13.22 -8.29
C TYR A 48 16.85 -13.90 -8.89
N GLU A 49 17.70 -14.47 -8.03
CA GLU A 49 18.96 -15.10 -8.44
C GLU A 49 18.76 -16.35 -9.29
N SER A 50 17.66 -17.08 -9.08
CA SER A 50 17.35 -18.32 -9.80
C SER A 50 16.54 -18.10 -11.06
N THR A 51 15.65 -17.11 -11.05
CA THR A 51 14.59 -16.98 -12.06
C THR A 51 14.72 -15.69 -12.88
N CYS A 52 14.89 -14.55 -12.22
CA CYS A 52 14.74 -13.24 -12.86
C CYS A 52 16.04 -12.72 -13.51
N LYS A 53 17.18 -12.90 -12.82
CA LYS A 53 18.46 -12.28 -13.20
C LYS A 53 19.00 -12.73 -14.55
N ASN A 54 18.50 -13.86 -15.07
CA ASN A 54 18.91 -14.39 -16.36
C ASN A 54 18.51 -13.47 -17.52
N CYS A 55 17.50 -12.63 -17.32
CA CYS A 55 16.99 -11.71 -18.36
C CYS A 55 16.87 -10.25 -17.88
N HIS A 56 16.69 -10.01 -16.58
CA HIS A 56 16.46 -8.67 -16.03
C HIS A 56 17.50 -8.35 -14.96
N ASP A 57 18.20 -7.23 -15.10
CA ASP A 57 19.11 -6.71 -14.08
C ASP A 57 18.42 -5.68 -13.17
N MET A 58 19.10 -5.25 -12.10
CA MET A 58 18.54 -4.23 -11.20
C MET A 58 18.29 -2.88 -11.87
N LYS A 59 19.01 -2.56 -12.96
CA LYS A 59 18.77 -1.32 -13.70
C LYS A 59 17.45 -1.36 -14.45
N PHE A 60 17.08 -2.52 -15.02
CA PHE A 60 15.77 -2.77 -15.59
C PHE A 60 14.66 -2.52 -14.56
N TYR A 61 14.82 -3.03 -13.33
CA TYR A 61 13.82 -2.83 -12.28
C TYR A 61 13.75 -1.39 -11.78
N GLU A 62 14.88 -0.67 -11.67
CA GLU A 62 14.88 0.77 -11.37
C GLU A 62 14.05 1.54 -12.41
N ASN A 63 14.29 1.27 -13.71
CA ASN A 63 13.56 1.89 -14.80
C ASN A 63 12.07 1.51 -14.79
N THR A 64 11.76 0.26 -14.44
CA THR A 64 10.39 -0.23 -14.30
C THR A 64 9.65 0.54 -13.21
N LEU A 65 10.24 0.67 -12.01
CA LEU A 65 9.64 1.43 -10.91
C LEU A 65 9.43 2.90 -11.27
N ARG A 66 10.33 3.51 -12.06
CA ARG A 66 10.12 4.87 -12.61
C ARG A 66 8.96 4.93 -13.61
N ALA A 67 8.86 3.95 -14.51
CA ALA A 67 7.79 3.90 -15.53
C ALA A 67 6.41 3.66 -14.92
N TRP A 68 6.35 2.96 -13.79
CA TRP A 68 5.13 2.64 -13.04
C TRP A 68 4.81 3.65 -11.94
N ASN A 69 5.48 4.81 -11.90
CA ASN A 69 5.23 5.83 -10.89
C ASN A 69 3.74 6.22 -10.83
N SER A 70 3.24 6.39 -9.61
CA SER A 70 1.83 6.66 -9.28
C SER A 70 0.84 5.53 -9.62
N GLN A 71 1.30 4.36 -10.07
CA GLN A 71 0.44 3.19 -10.21
C GLN A 71 0.35 2.41 -8.88
N PRO A 72 -0.77 1.72 -8.61
CA PRO A 72 -0.84 0.76 -7.52
C PRO A 72 0.19 -0.35 -7.67
N LEU A 73 0.81 -0.76 -6.56
CA LEU A 73 1.76 -1.87 -6.52
C LEU A 73 1.12 -3.19 -6.96
N LEU A 74 -0.19 -3.34 -6.69
CA LEU A 74 -0.96 -4.51 -7.10
C LEU A 74 -0.85 -4.76 -8.61
N TYR A 75 -0.96 -3.72 -9.44
CA TYR A 75 -0.91 -3.87 -10.89
C TYR A 75 0.46 -4.33 -11.39
N LEU A 76 1.54 -3.89 -10.74
CA LEU A 76 2.87 -4.38 -11.05
C LEU A 76 3.01 -5.86 -10.65
N TRP A 77 2.53 -6.24 -9.46
CA TRP A 77 2.55 -7.62 -8.99
C TRP A 77 1.76 -8.55 -9.91
N GLU A 78 0.54 -8.17 -10.28
CA GLU A 78 -0.32 -8.91 -11.23
C GLU A 78 0.34 -9.03 -12.61
N THR A 79 1.00 -7.96 -13.07
CA THR A 79 1.73 -7.98 -14.35
C THR A 79 2.89 -8.97 -14.31
N VAL A 80 3.69 -8.95 -13.25
CA VAL A 80 4.80 -9.89 -13.10
C VAL A 80 4.26 -11.32 -13.05
N MET A 81 3.23 -11.59 -12.23
CA MET A 81 2.61 -12.91 -12.14
C MET A 81 2.02 -13.39 -13.47
N GLY A 82 1.34 -12.51 -14.21
CA GLY A 82 0.68 -12.86 -15.47
C GLY A 82 1.62 -12.97 -16.68
N THR A 83 2.86 -12.49 -16.58
CA THR A 83 3.81 -12.43 -17.71
C THR A 83 5.15 -13.10 -17.46
N MET A 84 5.46 -13.44 -16.21
CA MET A 84 6.71 -14.08 -15.81
C MET A 84 6.46 -15.42 -15.11
N PRO A 85 7.42 -16.36 -15.19
CA PRO A 85 8.57 -16.37 -16.11
C PRO A 85 8.15 -16.34 -17.59
N ALA A 86 8.99 -15.77 -18.47
CA ALA A 86 8.62 -15.51 -19.87
C ALA A 86 8.26 -16.79 -20.67
N ASP A 87 8.84 -17.92 -20.30
CA ASP A 87 8.60 -19.23 -20.89
C ASP A 87 7.45 -20.00 -20.23
N ASN A 88 7.06 -19.63 -19.00
CA ASN A 88 5.98 -20.27 -18.25
C ASN A 88 5.25 -19.29 -17.31
N PRO A 89 4.49 -18.31 -17.84
CA PRO A 89 3.85 -17.29 -17.00
C PRO A 89 2.93 -17.86 -15.92
N GLY A 90 3.00 -17.32 -14.71
CA GLY A 90 2.14 -17.73 -13.60
C GLY A 90 2.58 -19.02 -12.90
N SER A 91 3.77 -19.54 -13.19
CA SER A 91 4.21 -20.84 -12.67
C SER A 91 4.80 -20.82 -11.26
N MET A 92 5.20 -19.66 -10.74
CA MET A 92 5.70 -19.51 -9.37
C MET A 92 4.55 -19.43 -8.37
N MET A 93 4.84 -19.70 -7.10
CA MET A 93 3.91 -19.49 -6.00
C MET A 93 3.63 -17.99 -5.81
N PHE A 94 2.43 -17.65 -5.32
CA PHE A 94 2.06 -16.25 -5.09
C PHE A 94 3.01 -15.53 -4.12
N GLU A 95 3.48 -16.24 -3.10
CA GLU A 95 4.46 -15.77 -2.14
C GLU A 95 5.81 -15.46 -2.79
N GLU A 96 6.24 -16.26 -3.77
CA GLU A 96 7.51 -16.02 -4.48
C GLU A 96 7.47 -14.72 -5.29
N TYR A 97 6.31 -14.37 -5.86
CA TYR A 97 6.12 -13.07 -6.51
C TYR A 97 6.15 -11.90 -5.51
N THR A 98 5.55 -12.05 -4.33
CA THR A 98 5.63 -11.00 -3.29
C THR A 98 7.05 -10.83 -2.76
N ASP A 99 7.76 -11.94 -2.57
CA ASP A 99 9.12 -11.94 -2.05
C ASP A 99 10.09 -11.32 -3.05
N VAL A 100 10.03 -11.72 -4.33
CA VAL A 100 10.92 -11.12 -5.34
C VAL A 100 10.65 -9.63 -5.52
N LEU A 101 9.39 -9.20 -5.41
CA LEU A 101 9.04 -7.79 -5.45
C LEU A 101 9.62 -7.04 -4.24
N ALA A 102 9.53 -7.60 -3.03
CA ALA A 102 10.17 -7.07 -1.83
C ALA A 102 11.69 -6.92 -2.00
N TYR A 103 12.35 -7.93 -2.59
CA TYR A 103 13.77 -7.87 -2.90
C TYR A 103 14.10 -6.74 -3.89
N ILE A 104 13.38 -6.65 -5.01
CA ILE A 104 13.53 -5.58 -6.00
C ILE A 104 13.38 -4.21 -5.34
N LEU A 105 12.37 -4.01 -4.48
CA LEU A 105 12.17 -2.77 -3.76
C LEU A 105 13.36 -2.45 -2.84
N SER A 106 13.90 -3.45 -2.13
CA SER A 106 15.08 -3.28 -1.27
C SER A 106 16.32 -2.84 -2.05
N GLN A 107 16.56 -3.44 -3.22
CA GLN A 107 17.70 -3.10 -4.09
C GLN A 107 17.57 -1.71 -4.72
N ASN A 108 16.34 -1.18 -4.76
CA ASN A 108 16.03 0.17 -5.24
C ASN A 108 15.86 1.19 -4.10
N GLY A 109 16.31 0.87 -2.88
CA GLY A 109 16.44 1.84 -1.78
C GLY A 109 15.13 2.19 -1.07
N PHE A 110 14.08 1.40 -1.24
CA PHE A 110 12.89 1.50 -0.39
C PHE A 110 13.19 0.83 0.97
N PRO A 111 12.67 1.38 2.09
CA PRO A 111 12.89 0.79 3.39
C PRO A 111 12.05 -0.49 3.56
N ALA A 112 12.50 -1.39 4.43
CA ALA A 112 11.65 -2.44 4.97
C ALA A 112 10.73 -1.85 6.06
N GLY A 113 9.60 -2.53 6.31
CA GLY A 113 8.70 -2.28 7.43
C GLY A 113 8.38 -3.56 8.19
N ASP A 114 7.42 -3.48 9.12
CA ASP A 114 7.11 -4.57 10.04
C ASP A 114 6.01 -5.51 9.54
N ALA A 115 5.20 -5.07 8.57
CA ALA A 115 4.11 -5.84 8.01
C ALA A 115 4.53 -6.51 6.69
N PRO A 116 4.21 -7.80 6.49
CA PRO A 116 4.50 -8.46 5.22
C PRO A 116 3.67 -7.85 4.10
N LEU A 117 4.27 -7.80 2.91
CA LEU A 117 3.56 -7.55 1.67
C LEU A 117 2.70 -8.77 1.36
N ASP A 118 1.37 -8.62 1.36
CA ASP A 118 0.40 -9.71 1.16
C ASP A 118 -0.29 -9.57 -0.20
N HIS A 119 -0.25 -10.62 -1.02
CA HIS A 119 -0.89 -10.63 -2.34
C HIS A 119 -2.43 -10.61 -2.27
N ASN A 120 -3.01 -10.98 -1.13
CA ASN A 120 -4.46 -10.98 -0.95
C ASN A 120 -4.99 -9.66 -0.38
N GLN A 121 -4.13 -8.73 0.05
CA GLN A 121 -4.58 -7.55 0.77
C GLN A 121 -3.64 -6.34 0.66
N GLY A 122 -4.22 -5.18 0.33
CA GLY A 122 -3.64 -3.87 0.62
C GLY A 122 -2.69 -3.33 -0.46
N MET A 123 -2.24 -4.14 -1.41
CA MET A 123 -1.39 -3.67 -2.52
C MET A 123 -2.07 -2.64 -3.42
N GLU A 124 -3.40 -2.68 -3.55
CA GLU A 124 -4.23 -1.72 -4.27
C GLU A 124 -4.15 -0.31 -3.69
N SER A 125 -3.79 -0.21 -2.40
CA SER A 125 -3.65 1.05 -1.66
C SER A 125 -2.21 1.55 -1.56
N ILE A 126 -1.24 0.80 -2.09
CA ILE A 126 0.18 1.17 -2.09
C ILE A 126 0.53 1.77 -3.45
N SER A 127 0.82 3.07 -3.48
CA SER A 127 1.30 3.73 -4.70
C SER A 127 2.80 3.54 -4.90
N ILE A 128 3.19 3.18 -6.12
CA ILE A 128 4.58 3.18 -6.56
C ILE A 128 5.07 4.63 -6.65
N VAL A 129 6.24 4.90 -6.07
CA VAL A 129 6.96 6.15 -6.25
C VAL A 129 8.35 5.85 -6.78
N ALA A 130 8.90 6.71 -7.62
CA ALA A 130 10.21 6.51 -8.21
C ALA A 130 11.32 6.38 -7.14
N PRO A 131 12.33 5.51 -7.36
CA PRO A 131 13.56 5.46 -6.57
C PRO A 131 14.31 6.79 -6.56
#